data_AF-A0A9N8EN81-F1
#
_entry.id   AF-A0A9N8EN81-F1
#
_cell.length_a   1.000
_cell.length_b   1.000
_cell.length_c   1.000
_cell.angle_alpha   90.00
_cell.angle_beta   90.00
_cell.angle_gamma   90.00
#
_symmetry.space_group_name_H-M   'P 1'
#
loop_
_entity.id
_entity.type
_entity.pdbx_description
1 polymer ?
#
loop_
_entity_poly.entity_id
_entity_poly.type
_entity_poly.pdbx_seq_one_letter_code
_entity_poly.pdbx_strand_id
1 'polypeptide(L)'
;MWSDLMESGNKPDAEEAGELLANFDRYCQKAARALAEADVFLLVTGAGFSADSGLAIYRDVAKVPAYQARDLDYSDICMPHWQFDDPELFYGFWGQCFNDYRKTQPHEGYSILHRWKQDKNFDNNNVAETISARIERKVELQRPFDDEIVERHAPYLVKSGPAGAFFSFTSNVDAHLHDLFEAHEIHECHGNIESWQCSDPYCDAGVFRAPLDHSFEIDMETMLAPSVQGDTSSSSKNDTATQAGKKSSNSNHVPHIGQVGGSNRTQPLQKMPPPKEPNNWRTSTSIATDSEGNDVFPNWPQCALCKAYARPAILMFGDARWKRDIAQGERWNLWKETVLDLCEKRNSNNPLKVCIVEVGCGLNVPTCRFASERMVEDVARKGGDVVLVRVNPDFPLASDSDVNDCVIPIMARGLDAIKRIDKHYRGM
;
A
#
# COMPACT_ATOMS: atom_id res chain seq x y z
N MET A 1 2.10 -15.36 23.59
CA MET A 1 2.23 -16.80 23.29
C MET A 1 2.22 -17.08 21.78
N TRP A 2 1.18 -16.71 21.01
CA TRP A 2 1.19 -16.86 19.54
C TRP A 2 2.10 -15.84 18.83
N SER A 3 2.14 -14.59 19.30
CA SER A 3 3.09 -13.55 18.85
C SER A 3 4.55 -13.99 19.02
N ASP A 4 4.85 -14.57 20.18
CA ASP A 4 6.21 -14.94 20.57
C ASP A 4 6.72 -16.16 19.79
N LEU A 5 5.82 -17.09 19.44
CA LEU A 5 6.11 -18.23 18.57
C LEU A 5 6.35 -17.80 17.12
N MET A 6 5.57 -16.84 16.61
CA MET A 6 5.78 -16.25 15.28
C MET A 6 7.11 -15.48 15.23
N GLU A 7 7.41 -14.68 16.25
CA GLU A 7 8.64 -13.89 16.28
C GLU A 7 9.88 -14.78 16.36
N SER A 8 9.87 -15.82 17.19
CA SER A 8 11.02 -16.72 17.36
C SER A 8 11.36 -17.56 16.13
N GLY A 9 10.39 -17.97 15.31
CA GLY A 9 10.66 -18.72 14.07
C GLY A 9 11.05 -17.85 12.86
N ASN A 10 10.80 -16.54 12.91
CA ASN A 10 11.07 -15.64 11.79
C ASN A 10 12.32 -14.78 11.99
N LYS A 11 12.78 -14.63 13.24
CA LYS A 11 13.94 -13.83 13.62
C LYS A 11 15.18 -14.72 13.74
N PRO A 12 16.26 -14.46 12.97
CA PRO A 12 17.49 -15.24 13.07
C PRO A 12 18.18 -14.99 14.41
N ASP A 13 18.87 -16.01 14.90
CA ASP A 13 19.86 -15.81 15.95
C ASP A 13 21.13 -15.07 15.44
N ALA A 14 22.10 -14.84 16.31
CA ALA A 14 23.29 -14.06 15.95
C ALA A 14 24.19 -14.76 14.92
N GLU A 15 24.24 -16.10 14.92
CA GLU A 15 25.03 -16.89 13.98
C GLU A 15 24.34 -16.89 12.62
N GLU A 16 23.04 -17.20 12.59
CA GLU A 16 22.21 -17.16 11.37
C GLU A 16 22.21 -15.77 10.73
N ALA A 17 22.09 -14.70 11.53
CA ALA A 17 22.17 -13.34 11.03
C ALA A 17 23.54 -13.04 10.38
N GLY A 18 24.62 -13.52 11.00
CA GLY A 18 25.98 -13.41 10.44
C GLY A 18 26.10 -14.10 9.08
N GLU A 19 25.54 -15.31 8.94
CA GLU A 19 25.52 -16.05 7.69
C GLU A 19 24.67 -15.37 6.61
N LEU A 20 23.47 -14.89 6.96
CA LEU A 20 22.56 -14.20 6.05
C LEU A 20 23.22 -12.95 5.48
N LEU A 21 23.86 -12.14 6.33
CA LEU A 21 24.58 -10.93 5.92
C LEU A 21 25.79 -11.27 5.05
N ALA A 22 26.58 -12.28 5.41
CA ALA A 22 27.74 -12.71 4.62
C ALA A 22 27.34 -13.25 3.23
N ASN A 23 26.16 -13.84 3.10
CA ASN A 23 25.64 -14.40 1.86
C ASN A 23 24.63 -13.49 1.14
N PHE A 24 24.47 -12.23 1.57
CA PHE A 24 23.51 -11.27 0.99
C PHE A 24 23.52 -11.26 -0.55
N ASP A 25 24.73 -11.20 -1.14
CA ASP A 25 24.86 -11.14 -2.59
C ASP A 25 24.40 -12.42 -3.29
N ARG A 26 24.71 -13.57 -2.69
CA ARG A 26 24.32 -14.89 -3.19
C ARG A 26 22.80 -15.06 -3.15
N TYR A 27 22.15 -14.62 -2.08
CA TYR A 27 20.68 -14.65 -1.99
C TYR A 27 20.04 -13.71 -3.02
N CYS A 28 20.59 -12.51 -3.23
CA CYS A 28 20.13 -11.61 -4.29
C CYS A 28 20.29 -12.23 -5.69
N GLN A 29 21.38 -12.95 -5.94
CA GLN A 29 21.59 -13.67 -7.21
C GLN A 29 20.57 -14.80 -7.40
N LYS A 30 20.27 -15.58 -6.34
CA LYS A 30 19.23 -16.61 -6.37
C LYS A 30 17.85 -16.01 -6.65
N ALA A 31 17.51 -14.90 -5.99
CA ALA A 31 16.25 -14.19 -6.20
C ALA A 31 16.11 -13.69 -7.65
N ALA A 32 17.19 -13.11 -8.21
CA ALA A 32 17.22 -12.69 -9.60
C ALA A 32 16.97 -13.86 -10.57
N ARG A 33 17.55 -15.04 -10.30
CA ARG A 33 17.32 -16.24 -11.11
C ARG A 33 15.87 -16.72 -10.99
N ALA A 34 15.32 -16.79 -9.78
CA ALA A 34 13.94 -17.20 -9.56
C ALA A 34 12.96 -16.29 -10.32
N LEU A 35 13.19 -14.98 -10.29
CA LEU A 35 12.41 -14.00 -11.05
C LEU A 35 12.60 -14.15 -12.57
N ALA A 36 13.82 -14.36 -13.04
CA ALA A 36 14.12 -14.55 -14.46
C ALA A 36 13.51 -15.84 -15.03
N GLU A 37 13.33 -16.87 -14.21
CA GLU A 37 12.72 -18.14 -14.62
C GLU A 37 11.20 -18.20 -14.42
N ALA A 38 10.62 -17.24 -13.69
CA ALA A 38 9.21 -17.26 -13.34
C ALA A 38 8.26 -17.15 -14.55
N ASP A 39 7.19 -17.92 -14.51
CA ASP A 39 6.00 -17.77 -15.35
C ASP A 39 5.04 -16.73 -14.76
N VAL A 40 4.96 -16.66 -13.42
CA VAL A 40 4.06 -15.79 -12.65
C VAL A 40 4.85 -15.01 -11.60
N PHE A 41 4.55 -13.72 -11.47
CA PHE A 41 5.17 -12.83 -10.49
C PHE A 41 4.12 -12.23 -9.54
N LEU A 42 4.21 -12.60 -8.26
CA LEU A 42 3.45 -11.98 -7.18
C LEU A 42 4.34 -11.03 -6.37
N LEU A 43 4.02 -9.75 -6.40
CA LEU A 43 4.64 -8.75 -5.54
C LEU A 43 3.85 -8.65 -4.23
N VAL A 44 4.53 -8.77 -3.09
CA VAL A 44 3.93 -8.56 -1.76
C VAL A 44 4.70 -7.47 -1.03
N THR A 45 4.03 -6.40 -0.61
CA THR A 45 4.70 -5.27 0.06
C THR A 45 4.04 -4.88 1.37
N GLY A 46 4.87 -4.48 2.32
CA GLY A 46 4.44 -3.86 3.59
C GLY A 46 5.17 -2.55 3.84
N ALA A 47 4.88 -1.91 4.98
CA ALA A 47 5.29 -0.52 5.24
C ALA A 47 6.81 -0.33 5.20
N GLY A 48 7.58 -1.39 5.50
CA GLY A 48 9.03 -1.37 5.41
C GLY A 48 9.57 -1.16 4.00
N PHE A 49 8.78 -1.38 2.95
CA PHE A 49 9.17 -1.05 1.58
C PHE A 49 9.11 0.46 1.35
N SER A 50 7.98 1.10 1.64
CA SER A 50 7.81 2.55 1.47
C SER A 50 8.68 3.40 2.42
N ALA A 51 9.24 2.81 3.48
CA ALA A 51 10.11 3.50 4.43
C ALA A 51 11.32 4.17 3.77
N ASP A 52 11.86 3.57 2.70
CA ASP A 52 12.99 4.14 1.94
C ASP A 52 12.59 5.35 1.07
N SER A 53 11.28 5.61 0.90
CA SER A 53 10.74 6.83 0.27
C SER A 53 10.64 8.00 1.26
N GLY A 54 11.02 7.76 2.52
CA GLY A 54 10.84 8.72 3.60
C GLY A 54 9.45 8.69 4.24
N LEU A 55 8.61 7.69 3.98
CA LEU A 55 7.35 7.62 4.74
C LEU A 55 7.63 7.16 6.17
N ALA A 56 6.99 7.83 7.14
CA ALA A 56 7.07 7.44 8.54
C ALA A 56 6.48 6.03 8.71
N ILE A 57 7.21 5.16 9.43
CA ILE A 57 6.70 3.85 9.84
C ILE A 57 6.15 3.91 11.26
N TYR A 58 5.51 2.83 11.73
CA TYR A 58 4.83 2.79 13.03
C TYR A 58 5.67 3.31 14.20
N ARG A 59 6.98 3.01 14.23
CA ARG A 59 7.90 3.45 15.30
C ARG A 59 8.24 4.94 15.26
N ASP A 60 8.00 5.62 14.15
CA ASP A 60 8.32 7.05 13.99
C ASP A 60 7.14 7.93 14.37
N VAL A 61 5.91 7.45 14.19
CA VAL A 61 4.70 8.20 14.56
C VAL A 61 4.67 8.52 16.05
N ALA A 62 5.00 7.55 16.91
CA ALA A 62 5.08 7.74 18.36
C ALA A 62 6.19 8.73 18.81
N LYS A 63 7.04 9.21 17.88
CA LYS A 63 8.09 10.21 18.18
C LYS A 63 7.65 11.65 17.90
N VAL A 64 6.48 11.85 17.32
CA VAL A 64 5.98 13.20 17.02
C VAL A 64 5.63 13.90 18.35
N PRO A 65 6.18 15.10 18.62
CA PRO A 65 6.00 15.78 19.92
C PRO A 65 4.53 15.96 20.33
N ALA A 66 3.66 16.29 19.37
CA ALA A 66 2.23 16.45 19.60
C ALA A 66 1.54 15.18 20.12
N TYR A 67 1.98 14.01 19.67
CA TYR A 67 1.43 12.73 20.11
C TYR A 67 2.09 12.26 21.41
N GLN A 68 3.41 12.47 21.56
CA GLN A 68 4.12 12.21 22.81
C GLN A 68 3.59 13.02 23.99
N ALA A 69 3.26 14.30 23.78
CA ALA A 69 2.67 15.15 24.81
C ALA A 69 1.30 14.66 25.29
N ARG A 70 0.65 13.79 24.51
CA ARG A 70 -0.64 13.16 24.81
C ARG A 70 -0.52 11.70 25.25
N ASP A 71 0.71 11.18 25.36
CA ASP A 71 0.99 9.76 25.66
C ASP A 71 0.30 8.79 24.68
N LEU A 72 0.27 9.16 23.40
CA LEU A 72 -0.36 8.36 22.33
C LEU A 72 0.69 7.65 21.49
N ASP A 73 0.53 6.34 21.31
CA ASP A 73 1.31 5.57 20.34
C ASP A 73 0.61 5.45 18.97
N TYR A 74 1.27 4.77 18.03
CA TYR A 74 0.70 4.56 16.69
C TYR A 74 -0.64 3.81 16.70
N SER A 75 -0.77 2.81 17.56
CA SER A 75 -1.99 2.02 17.68
C SER A 75 -3.13 2.83 18.24
N ASP A 76 -2.85 3.67 19.25
CA ASP A 76 -3.84 4.58 19.85
C ASP A 76 -4.37 5.57 18.82
N ILE A 77 -3.50 6.28 18.11
CA ILE A 77 -3.90 7.32 17.14
C ILE A 77 -4.68 6.72 15.96
N CYS A 78 -4.38 5.47 15.60
CA CYS A 78 -5.06 4.76 14.53
C CYS A 78 -6.38 4.11 14.96
N MET A 79 -6.93 4.41 16.14
CA MET A 79 -8.25 3.94 16.55
C MET A 79 -9.39 4.80 15.96
N PRO A 80 -10.50 4.19 15.50
CA PRO A 80 -11.56 4.93 14.83
C PRO A 80 -12.42 5.80 15.76
N HIS A 81 -12.38 5.59 17.08
CA HIS A 81 -13.20 6.37 18.03
C HIS A 81 -12.79 7.84 18.09
N TRP A 82 -11.53 8.17 17.78
CA TRP A 82 -11.06 9.56 17.73
C TRP A 82 -11.89 10.43 16.81
N GLN A 83 -12.48 9.88 15.74
CA GLN A 83 -13.38 10.65 14.89
C GLN A 83 -14.57 11.27 15.65
N PHE A 84 -14.99 10.66 16.76
CA PHE A 84 -16.12 11.11 17.58
C PHE A 84 -15.65 11.83 18.84
N ASP A 85 -14.59 11.31 19.49
CA ASP A 85 -14.10 11.83 20.77
C ASP A 85 -13.21 13.07 20.60
N ASP A 86 -12.38 13.10 19.55
CA ASP A 86 -11.47 14.20 19.21
C ASP A 86 -11.27 14.26 17.67
N PRO A 87 -12.26 14.78 16.92
CA PRO A 87 -12.20 14.81 15.46
C PRO A 87 -11.02 15.64 14.93
N GLU A 88 -10.59 16.68 15.65
CA GLU A 88 -9.43 17.48 15.26
C GLU A 88 -8.15 16.64 15.24
N LEU A 89 -7.96 15.76 16.24
CA LEU A 89 -6.86 14.80 16.26
C LEU A 89 -6.98 13.77 15.14
N PHE A 90 -8.18 13.20 14.94
CA PHE A 90 -8.42 12.19 13.91
C PHE A 90 -8.11 12.70 12.50
N TYR A 91 -8.66 13.86 12.15
CA TYR A 91 -8.43 14.48 10.84
C TYR A 91 -7.05 15.12 10.75
N GLY A 92 -6.44 15.51 11.86
CA GLY A 92 -5.05 15.97 11.89
C GLY A 92 -4.09 14.86 11.48
N PHE A 93 -4.20 13.68 12.09
CA PHE A 93 -3.37 12.53 11.74
C PHE A 93 -3.65 12.00 10.32
N TRP A 94 -4.89 11.62 10.04
CA TRP A 94 -5.22 11.02 8.74
C TRP A 94 -5.14 12.02 7.59
N GLY A 95 -5.45 13.29 7.84
CA GLY A 95 -5.25 14.37 6.89
C GLY A 95 -3.77 14.60 6.59
N GLN A 96 -2.90 14.46 7.60
CA GLN A 96 -1.46 14.60 7.37
C GLN A 96 -0.96 13.45 6.51
N CYS A 97 -1.33 12.21 6.84
CA CYS A 97 -1.01 11.05 6.01
C CYS A 97 -1.50 11.24 4.57
N PHE A 98 -2.73 11.74 4.38
CA PHE A 98 -3.28 12.04 3.06
C PHE A 98 -2.43 13.04 2.29
N ASN A 99 -2.09 14.16 2.91
CA ASN A 99 -1.25 15.19 2.30
C ASN A 99 0.15 14.67 1.97
N ASP A 100 0.79 13.94 2.89
CA ASP A 100 2.14 13.42 2.74
C ASP A 100 2.23 12.34 1.66
N TYR A 101 1.30 11.39 1.65
CA TYR A 101 1.30 10.31 0.65
C TYR A 101 1.05 10.84 -0.77
N ARG A 102 0.25 11.91 -0.92
CA ARG A 102 0.07 12.60 -2.20
C ARG A 102 1.30 13.37 -2.67
N LYS A 103 2.10 13.92 -1.75
CA LYS A 103 3.28 14.72 -2.08
C LYS A 103 4.56 13.89 -2.21
N THR A 104 4.64 12.73 -1.55
CA THR A 104 5.85 11.90 -1.53
C THR A 104 6.02 11.12 -2.84
N GLN A 105 7.16 11.30 -3.50
CA GLN A 105 7.62 10.46 -4.60
C GLN A 105 8.13 9.11 -4.06
N PRO A 106 7.67 7.96 -4.58
CA PRO A 106 8.22 6.66 -4.25
C PRO A 106 9.71 6.55 -4.65
N HIS A 107 10.50 5.84 -3.86
CA HIS A 107 11.90 5.56 -4.17
C HIS A 107 12.07 4.71 -5.46
N GLU A 108 13.28 4.66 -6.01
CA GLU A 108 13.56 4.00 -7.30
C GLU A 108 13.23 2.49 -7.36
N GLY A 109 13.18 1.81 -6.21
CA GLY A 109 12.72 0.42 -6.10
C GLY A 109 11.34 0.14 -6.74
N TYR A 110 10.40 1.08 -6.68
CA TYR A 110 9.10 0.92 -7.38
C TYR A 110 9.29 0.84 -8.90
N SER A 111 10.15 1.70 -9.45
CA SER A 111 10.49 1.67 -10.88
C SER A 111 11.25 0.41 -11.27
N ILE A 112 12.09 -0.14 -10.40
CA ILE A 112 12.75 -1.43 -10.63
C ILE A 112 11.72 -2.56 -10.74
N LEU A 113 10.78 -2.66 -9.78
CA LEU A 113 9.72 -3.68 -9.79
C LEU A 113 8.85 -3.59 -11.06
N HIS A 114 8.53 -2.37 -11.48
CA HIS A 114 7.79 -2.15 -12.73
C HIS A 114 8.59 -2.61 -13.96
N ARG A 115 9.91 -2.39 -14.01
CA ARG A 115 10.74 -2.91 -15.10
C ARG A 115 10.76 -4.44 -15.13
N TRP A 116 10.89 -5.10 -13.97
CA TRP A 116 10.83 -6.56 -13.93
C TRP A 116 9.52 -7.11 -14.47
N LYS A 117 8.40 -6.43 -14.19
CA LYS A 117 7.09 -6.73 -14.78
C LYS A 117 7.14 -6.67 -16.32
N GLN A 118 7.70 -5.59 -16.85
CA GLN A 118 7.78 -5.32 -18.29
C GLN A 118 8.75 -6.25 -19.03
N ASP A 119 9.93 -6.51 -18.46
CA ASP A 119 11.02 -7.24 -19.13
C ASP A 119 10.65 -8.69 -19.46
N LYS A 120 9.92 -9.37 -18.58
CA LYS A 120 9.37 -10.73 -18.84
C LYS A 120 8.04 -10.70 -19.57
N ASN A 121 7.54 -9.50 -19.87
CA ASN A 121 6.23 -9.27 -20.45
C ASN A 121 5.16 -10.07 -19.70
N PHE A 122 5.12 -9.94 -18.36
CA PHE A 122 4.13 -10.62 -17.52
C PHE A 122 2.68 -10.18 -17.84
N ASP A 123 2.53 -9.17 -18.68
CA ASP A 123 1.24 -8.71 -19.20
C ASP A 123 0.82 -9.42 -20.48
N ASN A 124 1.76 -9.77 -21.37
CA ASN A 124 1.42 -10.22 -22.73
C ASN A 124 2.31 -11.37 -23.23
N ASN A 125 2.64 -12.32 -22.35
CA ASN A 125 3.20 -13.61 -22.74
C ASN A 125 2.12 -14.71 -22.71
N ASN A 126 2.43 -15.90 -23.24
CA ASN A 126 1.45 -17.00 -23.34
C ASN A 126 0.77 -17.35 -21.99
N VAL A 127 1.49 -17.26 -20.87
CA VAL A 127 0.94 -17.51 -19.53
C VAL A 127 0.01 -16.37 -19.11
N ALA A 128 0.43 -15.13 -19.32
CA ALA A 128 -0.36 -13.94 -19.03
C ALA A 128 -1.69 -13.95 -19.82
N GLU A 129 -1.63 -14.18 -21.12
CA GLU A 129 -2.82 -14.29 -21.99
C GLU A 129 -3.74 -15.42 -21.54
N THR A 130 -3.18 -16.56 -21.12
CA THR A 130 -3.95 -17.68 -20.58
C THR A 130 -4.63 -17.33 -19.27
N ILE A 131 -3.97 -16.60 -18.38
CA ILE A 131 -4.53 -16.14 -17.10
C ILE A 131 -5.66 -15.14 -17.38
N SER A 132 -5.40 -14.09 -18.15
CA SER A 132 -6.39 -13.06 -18.48
C SER A 132 -7.64 -13.65 -19.12
N ALA A 133 -7.49 -14.50 -20.15
CA ALA A 133 -8.62 -15.13 -20.83
C ALA A 133 -9.43 -16.08 -19.91
N ARG A 134 -8.77 -16.74 -18.95
CA ARG A 134 -9.47 -17.57 -17.95
C ARG A 134 -10.22 -16.73 -16.95
N ILE A 135 -9.65 -15.62 -16.49
CA ILE A 135 -10.34 -14.68 -15.60
C ILE A 135 -11.58 -14.13 -16.32
N GLU A 136 -11.44 -13.60 -17.53
CA GLU A 136 -12.57 -13.15 -18.36
C GLU A 136 -13.69 -14.18 -18.43
N ARG A 137 -13.35 -15.44 -18.76
CA ARG A 137 -14.33 -16.52 -18.79
C ARG A 137 -14.98 -16.80 -17.42
N LYS A 138 -14.23 -16.73 -16.31
CA LYS A 138 -14.80 -16.90 -14.96
C LYS A 138 -15.77 -15.77 -14.64
N VAL A 139 -15.45 -14.53 -15.01
CA VAL A 139 -16.32 -13.36 -14.83
C VAL A 139 -17.63 -13.54 -15.59
N GLU A 140 -17.57 -13.94 -16.86
CA GLU A 140 -18.76 -14.22 -17.67
C GLU A 140 -19.67 -15.29 -17.04
N LEU A 141 -19.09 -16.31 -16.40
CA LEU A 141 -19.82 -17.44 -15.81
C LEU A 141 -20.33 -17.19 -14.39
N GLN A 142 -19.63 -16.38 -13.59
CA GLN A 142 -19.88 -16.22 -12.15
C GLN A 142 -20.37 -14.81 -11.75
N ARG A 143 -20.27 -13.82 -12.64
CA ARG A 143 -20.64 -12.39 -12.46
C ARG A 143 -20.28 -11.71 -11.11
N PRO A 144 -19.08 -11.83 -10.52
CA PRO A 144 -18.79 -11.16 -9.25
C PRO A 144 -18.38 -9.67 -9.35
N PHE A 145 -17.97 -9.16 -10.53
CA PHE A 145 -17.48 -7.76 -10.67
C PHE A 145 -18.52 -6.73 -11.08
N ASP A 146 -19.52 -7.15 -11.86
CA ASP A 146 -20.48 -6.26 -12.52
C ASP A 146 -21.90 -6.45 -11.94
N ASP A 147 -22.01 -6.99 -10.72
CA ASP A 147 -23.25 -6.80 -9.99
C ASP A 147 -23.33 -5.32 -9.59
N GLU A 148 -24.45 -4.67 -9.92
CA GLU A 148 -24.71 -3.24 -9.75
C GLU A 148 -24.32 -2.76 -8.34
N ILE A 149 -24.44 -3.63 -7.33
CA ILE A 149 -24.07 -3.36 -5.95
C ILE A 149 -22.55 -3.19 -5.77
N VAL A 150 -21.73 -4.06 -6.37
CA VAL A 150 -20.27 -4.03 -6.25
C VAL A 150 -19.71 -2.78 -6.93
N GLU A 151 -20.13 -2.51 -8.16
CA GLU A 151 -19.74 -1.30 -8.87
C GLU A 151 -20.19 -0.04 -8.13
N ARG A 152 -21.42 -0.02 -7.59
CA ARG A 152 -21.94 1.13 -6.84
C ARG A 152 -21.09 1.43 -5.61
N HIS A 153 -20.64 0.39 -4.88
CA HIS A 153 -19.87 0.54 -3.64
C HIS A 153 -18.35 0.64 -3.82
N ALA A 154 -17.82 0.41 -5.02
CA ALA A 154 -16.40 0.57 -5.32
C ALA A 154 -15.99 2.06 -5.37
N PRO A 155 -14.78 2.44 -4.93
CA PRO A 155 -14.34 3.84 -4.97
C PRO A 155 -14.22 4.42 -6.38
N TYR A 156 -13.90 3.58 -7.36
CA TYR A 156 -13.65 3.96 -8.74
C TYR A 156 -13.98 2.80 -9.70
N LEU A 157 -14.13 3.10 -10.99
CA LEU A 157 -14.36 2.09 -12.03
C LEU A 157 -13.04 1.65 -12.66
N VAL A 158 -12.84 0.34 -12.78
CA VAL A 158 -11.68 -0.27 -13.45
C VAL A 158 -12.11 -0.68 -14.85
N LYS A 159 -11.65 0.06 -15.87
CA LYS A 159 -12.06 -0.15 -17.28
C LYS A 159 -11.10 -1.02 -18.09
N SER A 160 -9.91 -1.27 -17.54
CA SER A 160 -8.89 -2.16 -18.11
C SER A 160 -9.27 -3.63 -17.90
N GLY A 161 -8.79 -4.51 -18.80
CA GLY A 161 -8.98 -5.97 -18.71
C GLY A 161 -8.41 -6.60 -17.42
N PRO A 162 -8.59 -7.91 -17.22
CA PRO A 162 -8.10 -8.60 -16.04
C PRO A 162 -6.56 -8.69 -16.03
N ALA A 163 -6.00 -8.89 -14.84
CA ALA A 163 -4.56 -9.06 -14.67
C ALA A 163 -4.02 -10.26 -15.45
N GLY A 164 -2.79 -10.12 -15.94
CA GLY A 164 -2.03 -11.19 -16.59
C GLY A 164 -1.29 -12.04 -15.55
N ALA A 165 -0.02 -12.36 -15.83
CA ALA A 165 0.83 -13.17 -14.97
C ALA A 165 1.49 -12.39 -13.82
N PHE A 166 1.18 -11.10 -13.68
CA PHE A 166 1.61 -10.26 -12.57
C PHE A 166 0.43 -9.90 -11.65
N PHE A 167 0.68 -9.82 -10.35
CA PHE A 167 -0.23 -9.20 -9.39
C PHE A 167 0.56 -8.62 -8.21
N SER A 168 -0.01 -7.60 -7.57
CA SER A 168 0.53 -6.99 -6.36
C SER A 168 -0.47 -7.07 -5.21
N PHE A 169 0.00 -7.52 -4.05
CA PHE A 169 -0.73 -7.57 -2.79
C PHE A 169 0.00 -6.70 -1.76
N THR A 170 -0.67 -5.71 -1.19
CA THR A 170 -0.02 -4.78 -0.25
C THR A 170 -0.86 -4.53 0.99
N SER A 171 -0.20 -4.28 2.11
CA SER A 171 -0.79 -3.70 3.31
C SER A 171 -0.54 -2.19 3.41
N ASN A 172 0.17 -1.60 2.43
CA ASN A 172 0.46 -0.18 2.44
C ASN A 172 -0.80 0.59 2.09
N VAL A 173 -0.99 1.71 2.76
CA VAL A 173 -2.16 2.58 2.58
C VAL A 173 -1.81 3.85 1.80
N ASP A 174 -0.58 3.96 1.31
CA ASP A 174 -0.05 5.13 0.59
C ASP A 174 -0.54 5.25 -0.86
N ALA A 175 -1.11 4.17 -1.42
CA ALA A 175 -1.53 4.04 -2.82
C ALA A 175 -0.40 4.20 -3.86
N HIS A 176 0.88 4.16 -3.47
CA HIS A 176 2.03 4.45 -4.35
C HIS A 176 2.22 3.43 -5.47
N LEU A 177 1.71 2.21 -5.32
CA LEU A 177 1.73 1.22 -6.41
C LEU A 177 0.94 1.70 -7.64
N HIS A 178 -0.07 2.54 -7.44
CA HIS A 178 -0.84 3.13 -8.54
C HIS A 178 -0.05 4.19 -9.34
N ASP A 179 1.21 4.49 -9.02
CA ASP A 179 2.05 5.26 -9.96
C ASP A 179 2.40 4.44 -11.20
N LEU A 180 2.52 3.12 -11.07
CA LEU A 180 3.14 2.26 -12.10
C LEU A 180 2.31 1.04 -12.48
N PHE A 181 1.46 0.54 -11.59
CA PHE A 181 0.66 -0.67 -11.81
C PHE A 181 -0.81 -0.35 -11.99
N GLU A 182 -1.49 -1.10 -12.85
CA GLU A 182 -2.90 -0.88 -13.17
C GLU A 182 -3.79 -1.33 -12.00
N ALA A 183 -4.94 -0.68 -11.80
CA ALA A 183 -5.82 -0.98 -10.67
C ALA A 183 -6.43 -2.40 -10.67
N HIS A 184 -6.38 -3.09 -11.81
CA HIS A 184 -6.78 -4.50 -11.90
C HIS A 184 -5.70 -5.47 -11.40
N GLU A 185 -4.49 -4.99 -11.13
CA GLU A 185 -3.30 -5.76 -10.72
C GLU A 185 -2.95 -5.55 -9.24
N ILE A 186 -3.71 -4.74 -8.51
CA ILE A 186 -3.40 -4.32 -7.15
C ILE A 186 -4.51 -4.77 -6.21
N HIS A 187 -4.11 -5.36 -5.08
CA HIS A 187 -4.96 -5.54 -3.91
C HIS A 187 -4.32 -4.92 -2.66
N GLU A 188 -4.95 -3.87 -2.14
CA GLU A 188 -4.60 -3.19 -0.89
C GLU A 188 -5.47 -3.77 0.23
N CYS A 189 -4.95 -4.78 0.93
CA CYS A 189 -5.73 -5.61 1.84
C CYS A 189 -6.24 -4.87 3.09
N HIS A 190 -5.72 -3.66 3.36
CA HIS A 190 -6.17 -2.77 4.43
C HIS A 190 -6.82 -1.48 3.91
N GLY A 191 -7.10 -1.39 2.61
CA GLY A 191 -7.54 -0.15 1.97
C GLY A 191 -6.39 0.85 1.77
N ASN A 192 -6.74 2.09 1.41
CA ASN A 192 -5.75 3.14 1.14
C ASN A 192 -6.28 4.54 1.48
N ILE A 193 -5.38 5.51 1.57
CA ILE A 193 -5.68 6.90 1.96
C ILE A 193 -6.56 7.65 0.95
N GLU A 194 -6.59 7.12 -0.25
CA GLU A 194 -7.19 7.66 -1.46
C GLU A 194 -8.66 7.22 -1.61
N SER A 195 -9.10 6.29 -0.75
CA SER A 195 -10.45 5.72 -0.68
C SER A 195 -11.06 6.04 0.68
N TRP A 196 -12.32 6.47 0.68
CA TRP A 196 -13.02 6.98 1.86
C TRP A 196 -14.39 6.37 1.98
N GLN A 197 -14.94 6.36 3.19
CA GLN A 197 -16.25 5.80 3.48
C GLN A 197 -17.03 6.72 4.41
N CYS A 198 -18.36 6.62 4.36
CA CYS A 198 -19.22 7.27 5.32
C CYS A 198 -19.06 6.64 6.71
N SER A 199 -19.11 7.47 7.75
CA SER A 199 -18.94 7.04 9.15
C SER A 199 -20.26 6.64 9.81
N ASP A 200 -21.38 6.95 9.16
CA ASP A 200 -22.70 6.45 9.54
C ASP A 200 -22.81 4.96 9.14
N PRO A 201 -22.99 4.04 10.10
CA PRO A 201 -23.04 2.60 9.83
C PRO A 201 -24.27 2.19 9.01
N TYR A 202 -25.31 3.02 8.93
CA TYR A 202 -26.53 2.74 8.18
C TYR A 202 -26.51 3.34 6.78
N CYS A 203 -25.45 4.07 6.43
CA CYS A 203 -25.32 4.70 5.12
C CYS A 203 -24.84 3.70 4.05
N ASP A 204 -25.54 3.67 2.92
CA ASP A 204 -25.27 2.79 1.77
C ASP A 204 -24.37 3.47 0.71
N ALA A 205 -23.62 4.51 1.08
CA ALA A 205 -22.74 5.23 0.16
C ALA A 205 -21.52 4.40 -0.34
N GLY A 206 -21.32 3.19 0.18
CA GLY A 206 -20.15 2.37 -0.12
C GLY A 206 -18.83 3.06 0.23
N VAL A 207 -17.80 2.74 -0.55
CA VAL A 207 -16.48 3.38 -0.55
C VAL A 207 -16.40 4.32 -1.76
N PHE A 208 -15.76 5.48 -1.61
CA PHE A 208 -15.65 6.51 -2.64
C PHE A 208 -14.24 7.11 -2.71
N ARG A 209 -13.82 7.48 -3.91
CA ARG A 209 -12.50 8.08 -4.18
C ARG A 209 -12.47 9.54 -3.70
N ALA A 210 -11.39 9.93 -3.03
CA ALA A 210 -11.14 11.33 -2.70
C ALA A 210 -10.96 12.20 -3.98
N PRO A 211 -11.46 13.45 -4.00
CA PRO A 211 -11.19 14.39 -5.09
C PRO A 211 -9.68 14.62 -5.29
N LEU A 212 -9.26 14.81 -6.53
CA LEU A 212 -7.85 14.96 -6.90
C LEU A 212 -7.24 16.27 -6.39
N ASP A 213 -8.07 17.29 -6.21
CA ASP A 213 -7.72 18.63 -5.76
C ASP A 213 -7.90 18.84 -4.24
N HIS A 214 -8.39 17.84 -3.53
CA HIS A 214 -8.58 17.93 -2.08
C HIS A 214 -7.23 17.91 -1.32
N SER A 215 -7.18 18.65 -0.21
CA SER A 215 -6.11 18.58 0.79
C SER A 215 -6.66 19.01 2.15
N PHE A 216 -6.00 18.58 3.22
CA PHE A 216 -6.36 18.94 4.59
C PHE A 216 -5.55 20.13 5.08
N GLU A 217 -6.20 21.05 5.80
CA GLU A 217 -5.53 22.05 6.61
C GLU A 217 -5.23 21.48 8.00
N ILE A 218 -3.97 21.60 8.43
CA ILE A 218 -3.45 20.96 9.63
C ILE A 218 -2.49 21.93 10.30
N ASP A 219 -2.66 22.12 11.60
CA ASP A 219 -1.65 22.76 12.42
C ASP A 219 -0.53 21.74 12.68
N MET A 220 0.63 21.98 12.08
CA MET A 220 1.79 21.09 12.18
C MET A 220 2.46 21.09 13.56
N GLU A 221 2.18 22.06 14.42
CA GLU A 221 2.68 22.08 15.80
C GLU A 221 1.83 21.18 16.69
N THR A 222 0.52 21.29 16.58
CA THR A 222 -0.42 20.53 17.43
C THR A 222 -0.88 19.21 16.83
N MET A 223 -0.63 19.01 15.52
CA MET A 223 -1.11 17.92 14.67
C MET A 223 -2.64 17.78 14.65
N LEU A 224 -3.34 18.91 14.79
CA LEU A 224 -4.80 19.00 14.78
C LEU A 224 -5.29 19.60 13.47
N ALA A 225 -6.41 19.10 12.95
CA ALA A 225 -7.09 19.67 11.78
C ALA A 225 -8.38 20.38 12.22
N PRO A 226 -8.48 21.72 12.10
CA PRO A 226 -9.70 22.45 12.45
C PRO A 226 -10.87 22.00 11.57
N SER A 227 -12.12 22.20 12.04
CA SER A 227 -13.32 21.76 11.30
C SER A 227 -13.60 22.53 10.00
N VAL A 228 -13.08 23.74 9.89
CA VAL A 228 -13.24 24.64 8.75
C VAL A 228 -11.87 25.06 8.24
N GLN A 229 -11.80 25.32 6.94
CA GLN A 229 -10.61 25.90 6.33
C GLN A 229 -10.48 27.37 6.75
N GLY A 230 -9.28 27.81 7.09
CA GLY A 230 -8.97 29.18 7.45
C GLY A 230 -8.96 30.10 6.23
N ASP A 231 -9.11 31.40 6.48
CA ASP A 231 -9.06 32.43 5.44
C ASP A 231 -7.69 32.44 4.76
N THR A 232 -7.61 31.97 3.51
CA THR A 232 -6.36 31.90 2.72
C THR A 232 -5.93 33.26 2.16
N SER A 233 -6.20 34.36 2.88
CA SER A 233 -5.88 35.73 2.46
C SER A 233 -4.46 36.20 2.81
N SER A 234 -3.56 35.34 3.32
CA SER A 234 -2.20 35.78 3.71
C SER A 234 -1.00 34.90 3.31
N SER A 235 -1.12 34.00 2.33
CA SER A 235 0.02 33.17 1.85
C SER A 235 0.37 33.34 0.37
N SER A 236 -0.06 34.43 -0.27
CA SER A 236 0.45 34.84 -1.59
C SER A 236 1.51 35.93 -1.42
N LYS A 237 2.72 35.55 -1.01
CA LYS A 237 3.91 36.38 -1.21
C LYS A 237 4.97 35.57 -1.96
N ASN A 238 5.04 35.86 -3.26
CA ASN A 238 6.15 35.66 -4.18
C ASN A 238 7.45 35.11 -3.57
N ASP A 239 7.67 33.80 -3.72
CA ASP A 239 9.03 33.24 -3.70
C ASP A 239 9.64 33.35 -5.09
N THR A 240 10.08 34.57 -5.42
CA THR A 240 11.12 34.76 -6.43
C THR A 240 12.43 34.22 -5.88
N ALA A 241 12.91 33.16 -6.52
CA ALA A 241 14.22 32.56 -6.35
C ALA A 241 15.33 33.63 -6.26
N THR A 242 16.06 33.63 -5.14
CA THR A 242 17.39 34.23 -5.07
C THR A 242 18.33 33.24 -4.41
N GLN A 243 19.28 32.72 -5.20
CA GLN A 243 20.40 31.93 -4.73
C GLN A 243 21.32 32.80 -3.86
N ALA A 244 21.59 32.36 -2.63
CA ALA A 244 22.81 32.71 -1.92
C ALA A 244 23.13 31.62 -0.88
N GLY A 245 24.26 30.94 -1.08
CA GLY A 245 24.69 29.85 -0.20
C GLY A 245 25.11 30.33 1.20
N LYS A 246 24.89 29.45 2.19
CA LYS A 246 25.73 29.36 3.39
C LYS A 246 25.62 27.98 4.04
N LYS A 247 26.75 27.58 4.60
CA LYS A 247 27.14 26.23 5.00
C LYS A 247 26.41 25.71 6.25
N SER A 248 26.21 24.38 6.23
CA SER A 248 26.13 23.41 7.32
C SER A 248 26.47 23.88 8.74
N SER A 249 25.57 23.53 9.68
CA SER A 249 25.96 23.05 11.01
C SER A 249 24.99 21.96 11.46
N ASN A 250 25.55 20.80 11.81
CA ASN A 250 24.88 19.62 12.36
C ASN A 250 24.01 19.93 13.59
N SER A 251 22.76 19.46 13.58
CA SER A 251 21.97 19.18 14.77
C SER A 251 21.21 17.86 14.58
N ASN A 252 21.18 17.04 15.62
CA ASN A 252 20.60 15.70 15.69
C ASN A 252 19.24 15.59 14.98
N HIS A 253 19.18 14.71 13.97
CA HIS A 253 18.02 14.49 13.11
C HIS A 253 17.03 13.55 13.82
N VAL A 254 15.94 14.11 14.34
CA VAL A 254 14.78 13.36 14.81
C VAL A 254 13.82 13.21 13.63
N PRO A 255 13.39 12.00 13.23
CA PRO A 255 12.39 11.82 12.20
C PRO A 255 11.06 12.42 12.68
N HIS A 256 10.56 13.45 11.99
CA HIS A 256 9.20 13.95 12.14
C HIS A 256 8.36 13.39 10.99
N ILE A 257 7.09 13.04 11.24
CA ILE A 257 6.10 12.92 10.16
C ILE A 257 6.14 14.27 9.40
N GLY A 258 6.55 14.26 8.13
CA GLY A 258 6.61 15.47 7.31
C GLY A 258 7.92 16.28 7.31
N GLN A 259 9.03 15.82 7.90
CA GLN A 259 10.38 16.24 7.48
C GLN A 259 11.19 15.07 6.94
N VAL A 260 10.60 14.46 5.93
CA VAL A 260 11.30 13.66 4.95
C VAL A 260 11.56 14.55 3.76
N GLY A 261 12.80 14.55 3.25
CA GLY A 261 13.23 15.47 2.20
C GLY A 261 12.19 15.47 1.09
N GLY A 262 11.35 16.51 1.05
CA GLY A 262 10.17 16.56 0.23
C GLY A 262 10.58 16.30 -1.21
N SER A 263 10.29 15.11 -1.70
CA SER A 263 10.31 14.87 -3.12
C SER A 263 9.05 15.53 -3.64
N ASN A 264 9.19 16.48 -4.57
CA ASN A 264 8.06 17.19 -5.14
C ASN A 264 7.35 16.27 -6.15
N ARG A 265 6.51 15.32 -5.69
CA ARG A 265 5.58 14.66 -6.61
C ARG A 265 4.68 15.77 -7.19
N THR A 266 4.74 15.93 -8.50
CA THR A 266 3.98 16.96 -9.22
C THR A 266 2.81 16.39 -10.01
N GLN A 267 2.72 15.06 -10.10
CA GLN A 267 1.71 14.36 -10.87
C GLN A 267 0.86 13.49 -9.92
N PRO A 268 -0.47 13.38 -10.17
CA PRO A 268 -1.30 12.44 -9.44
C PRO A 268 -0.89 11.00 -9.76
N LEU A 269 -1.37 10.05 -8.94
CA LEU A 269 -1.19 8.60 -9.13
C LEU A 269 -1.65 8.20 -10.54
N GLN A 270 -0.69 7.91 -11.43
CA GLN A 270 -0.94 7.87 -12.88
C GLN A 270 -1.89 6.75 -13.32
N LYS A 271 -1.89 5.62 -12.61
CA LYS A 271 -2.68 4.42 -12.89
C LYS A 271 -3.86 4.25 -11.95
N MET A 272 -4.07 5.17 -10.99
CA MET A 272 -5.26 5.12 -10.16
C MET A 272 -6.43 5.70 -10.93
N PRO A 273 -7.54 4.96 -11.11
CA PRO A 273 -8.70 5.52 -11.79
C PRO A 273 -9.24 6.75 -11.05
N PRO A 274 -9.81 7.71 -11.80
CA PRO A 274 -10.37 8.91 -11.20
C PRO A 274 -11.63 8.56 -10.39
N PRO A 275 -12.11 9.50 -9.55
CA PRO A 275 -13.41 9.36 -8.89
C PRO A 275 -14.55 9.09 -9.90
N LYS A 276 -15.54 8.30 -9.47
CA LYS A 276 -16.77 8.09 -10.26
C LYS A 276 -17.65 9.32 -10.18
N GLU A 277 -18.50 9.51 -11.20
CA GLU A 277 -19.57 10.50 -11.18
C GLU A 277 -20.95 9.83 -11.26
N PRO A 278 -21.88 10.11 -10.32
CA PRO A 278 -21.70 10.97 -9.15
C PRO A 278 -20.78 10.35 -8.08
N ASN A 279 -19.95 11.17 -7.46
CA ASN A 279 -19.13 10.77 -6.32
C ASN A 279 -19.90 10.91 -5.00
N ASN A 280 -19.71 9.98 -4.05
CA ASN A 280 -20.29 10.06 -2.70
C ASN A 280 -19.47 10.92 -1.73
N TRP A 281 -18.39 11.52 -2.20
CA TRP A 281 -17.69 12.61 -1.52
C TRP A 281 -18.43 13.94 -1.71
N ARG A 282 -18.86 14.60 -0.63
CA ARG A 282 -19.50 15.91 -0.71
C ARG A 282 -18.47 16.99 -1.06
N THR A 283 -18.51 17.52 -2.28
CA THR A 283 -17.62 18.59 -2.73
C THR A 283 -18.12 19.97 -2.27
N SER A 284 -17.19 20.76 -1.72
CA SER A 284 -17.10 22.24 -1.65
C SER A 284 -18.38 23.06 -1.81
N THR A 285 -19.42 22.74 -1.04
CA THR A 285 -20.48 23.72 -0.76
C THR A 285 -20.04 24.53 0.44
N SER A 286 -19.98 25.86 0.30
CA SER A 286 -19.88 26.78 1.43
C SER A 286 -20.91 26.39 2.49
N ILE A 287 -20.44 26.20 3.73
CA ILE A 287 -21.30 25.82 4.85
C ILE A 287 -21.77 27.04 5.65
N ALA A 288 -21.09 28.18 5.49
CA ALA A 288 -21.40 29.45 6.12
C ALA A 288 -20.67 30.60 5.39
N THR A 289 -21.04 31.84 5.72
CA THR A 289 -20.24 33.03 5.41
C THR A 289 -19.66 33.58 6.70
N ASP A 290 -18.39 33.98 6.70
CA ASP A 290 -17.77 34.62 7.86
C ASP A 290 -18.29 36.07 8.08
N SER A 291 -17.71 36.77 9.06
CA SER A 291 -18.06 38.16 9.37
C SER A 291 -17.67 39.17 8.28
N GLU A 292 -16.77 38.80 7.37
CA GLU A 292 -16.31 39.61 6.25
C GLU A 292 -17.08 39.29 4.95
N GLY A 293 -17.92 38.26 4.97
CA GLY A 293 -18.73 37.80 3.84
C GLY A 293 -18.02 36.77 2.96
N ASN A 294 -16.91 36.18 3.40
CA ASN A 294 -16.20 35.13 2.69
C ASN A 294 -16.87 33.77 2.93
N ASP A 295 -16.87 32.92 1.89
CA ASP A 295 -17.38 31.55 1.98
C ASP A 295 -16.47 30.68 2.86
N VAL A 296 -17.08 29.99 3.82
CA VAL A 296 -16.40 29.05 4.72
C VAL A 296 -16.60 27.63 4.22
N PHE A 297 -15.50 26.93 3.98
CA PHE A 297 -15.49 25.56 3.49
C PHE A 297 -15.16 24.56 4.61
N PRO A 298 -15.78 23.37 4.62
CA PRO A 298 -15.45 22.33 5.58
C PRO A 298 -14.06 21.77 5.27
N ASN A 299 -13.21 21.67 6.29
CA ASN A 299 -11.93 20.97 6.18
C ASN A 299 -12.14 19.44 6.28
N TRP A 300 -13.13 19.02 7.08
CA TRP A 300 -13.45 17.61 7.26
C TRP A 300 -14.45 17.12 6.20
N PRO A 301 -14.17 15.99 5.54
CA PRO A 301 -15.02 15.50 4.48
C PRO A 301 -16.35 14.94 4.99
N GLN A 302 -17.37 15.07 4.15
CA GLN A 302 -18.73 14.60 4.43
C GLN A 302 -19.22 13.69 3.30
N CYS A 303 -20.12 12.78 3.64
CA CYS A 303 -20.83 11.94 2.69
C CYS A 303 -21.88 12.77 1.92
N ALA A 304 -21.88 12.69 0.59
CA ALA A 304 -22.88 13.36 -0.25
C ALA A 304 -24.30 12.81 -0.05
N LEU A 305 -24.43 11.55 0.38
CA LEU A 305 -25.73 10.87 0.55
C LEU A 305 -26.44 11.28 1.85
N CYS A 306 -25.77 11.15 3.01
CA CYS A 306 -26.39 11.40 4.32
C CYS A 306 -25.82 12.60 5.08
N LYS A 307 -24.78 13.27 4.56
CA LYS A 307 -24.10 14.43 5.17
C LYS A 307 -23.32 14.14 6.45
N ALA A 308 -23.31 12.89 6.94
CA ALA A 308 -22.42 12.48 8.01
C ALA A 308 -20.95 12.62 7.58
N TYR A 309 -20.05 12.72 8.55
CA TYR A 309 -18.61 12.78 8.29
C TYR A 309 -18.10 11.53 7.57
N ALA A 310 -17.08 11.71 6.74
CA ALA A 310 -16.37 10.63 6.07
C ALA A 310 -15.01 10.37 6.76
N ARG A 311 -14.54 9.12 6.67
CA ARG A 311 -13.24 8.66 7.17
C ARG A 311 -12.50 7.91 6.06
N PRO A 312 -11.16 7.81 6.12
CA PRO A 312 -10.43 6.92 5.21
C PRO A 312 -11.01 5.51 5.30
N ALA A 313 -11.15 4.85 4.16
CA ALA A 313 -11.56 3.44 4.09
C ALA A 313 -10.33 2.54 4.34
N ILE A 314 -9.67 2.79 5.47
CA ILE A 314 -8.48 2.06 5.94
C ILE A 314 -8.89 1.21 7.14
N LEU A 315 -8.44 -0.05 7.16
CA LEU A 315 -8.65 -0.95 8.29
C LEU A 315 -7.82 -0.47 9.50
N MET A 316 -8.50 0.26 10.38
CA MET A 316 -7.96 0.79 11.63
C MET A 316 -8.00 -0.26 12.75
N PHE A 317 -7.22 -0.05 13.83
CA PHE A 317 -7.21 -0.99 14.96
C PHE A 317 -8.59 -1.00 15.65
N GLY A 318 -9.15 -2.20 15.83
CA GLY A 318 -10.47 -2.37 16.43
C GLY A 318 -11.64 -1.88 15.58
N ASP A 319 -11.44 -1.61 14.29
CA ASP A 319 -12.48 -1.04 13.43
C ASP A 319 -13.48 -2.07 12.90
N ALA A 320 -14.60 -2.21 13.61
CA ALA A 320 -15.73 -3.03 13.18
C ALA A 320 -16.58 -2.40 12.06
N ARG A 321 -16.31 -1.15 11.67
CA ARG A 321 -17.07 -0.38 10.67
C ARG A 321 -16.32 -0.20 9.36
N TRP A 322 -15.10 -0.71 9.23
CA TRP A 322 -14.33 -0.64 8.00
C TRP A 322 -15.08 -1.34 6.85
N LYS A 323 -15.18 -0.65 5.72
CA LYS A 323 -15.75 -1.19 4.48
C LYS A 323 -14.61 -1.52 3.51
N ARG A 324 -14.47 -2.80 3.19
CA ARG A 324 -13.52 -3.27 2.18
C ARG A 324 -14.00 -2.89 0.77
N ASP A 325 -13.06 -2.58 -0.13
CA ASP A 325 -13.32 -2.61 -1.57
C ASP A 325 -13.50 -4.07 -2.03
N ILE A 326 -14.76 -4.48 -2.16
CA ILE A 326 -15.14 -5.83 -2.57
C ILE A 326 -14.63 -6.12 -4.00
N ALA A 327 -14.73 -5.15 -4.91
CA ALA A 327 -14.31 -5.34 -6.30
C ALA A 327 -12.81 -5.66 -6.39
N GLN A 328 -11.99 -4.96 -5.61
CA GLN A 328 -10.55 -5.23 -5.53
C GLN A 328 -10.24 -6.61 -4.94
N GLY A 329 -10.95 -7.01 -3.87
CA GLY A 329 -10.80 -8.34 -3.27
C GLY A 329 -11.17 -9.48 -4.21
N GLU A 330 -12.24 -9.32 -4.99
CA GLU A 330 -12.65 -10.32 -5.98
C GLU A 330 -11.62 -10.45 -7.12
N ARG A 331 -10.95 -9.36 -7.53
CA ARG A 331 -9.91 -9.41 -8.57
C ARG A 331 -8.73 -10.24 -8.11
N TRP A 332 -8.32 -10.05 -6.86
CA TRP A 332 -7.31 -10.89 -6.21
C TRP A 332 -7.74 -12.36 -6.14
N ASN A 333 -8.98 -12.64 -5.71
CA ASN A 333 -9.47 -14.01 -5.57
C ASN A 333 -9.46 -14.75 -6.92
N LEU A 334 -10.03 -14.15 -7.97
CA LEU A 334 -10.05 -14.77 -9.29
C LEU A 334 -8.67 -14.95 -9.90
N TRP A 335 -7.78 -13.98 -9.73
CA TRP A 335 -6.40 -14.09 -10.20
C TRP A 335 -5.69 -15.27 -9.51
N LYS A 336 -5.73 -15.29 -8.17
CA LYS A 336 -5.14 -16.37 -7.36
C LYS A 336 -5.70 -17.73 -7.73
N GLU A 337 -7.02 -17.87 -7.80
CA GLU A 337 -7.65 -19.12 -8.22
C GLU A 337 -7.22 -19.56 -9.63
N THR A 338 -7.09 -18.62 -10.56
CA THR A 338 -6.68 -18.91 -11.93
C THR A 338 -5.24 -19.40 -12.01
N VAL A 339 -4.33 -18.81 -11.23
CA VAL A 339 -2.95 -19.27 -11.09
C VAL A 339 -2.92 -20.70 -10.52
N LEU A 340 -3.67 -20.97 -9.45
CA LEU A 340 -3.74 -22.30 -8.84
C LEU A 340 -4.35 -23.36 -9.77
N ASP A 341 -5.38 -22.99 -10.53
CA ASP A 341 -5.99 -23.83 -11.57
C ASP A 341 -5.00 -24.14 -12.72
N LEU A 342 -4.01 -23.27 -12.95
CA LEU A 342 -2.95 -23.50 -13.94
C LEU A 342 -1.85 -24.41 -13.40
N CYS A 343 -1.46 -24.26 -12.12
CA CYS A 343 -0.55 -25.19 -11.45
C CYS A 343 -1.08 -26.63 -11.58
N GLU A 344 -2.35 -26.86 -11.24
CA GLU A 344 -2.97 -28.19 -11.24
C GLU A 344 -3.05 -28.83 -12.63
N LYS A 345 -3.14 -28.01 -13.69
CA LYS A 345 -3.32 -28.47 -15.07
C LYS A 345 -2.00 -28.63 -15.82
N ARG A 346 -0.90 -28.02 -15.34
CA ARG A 346 0.42 -28.21 -15.97
C ARG A 346 0.97 -29.60 -15.64
N ASN A 347 1.78 -30.12 -16.56
CA ASN A 347 2.46 -31.40 -16.39
C ASN A 347 3.54 -31.26 -15.29
N SER A 348 3.67 -32.27 -14.42
CA SER A 348 4.71 -32.33 -13.38
C SER A 348 6.15 -32.19 -13.91
N ASN A 349 6.40 -32.53 -15.18
CA ASN A 349 7.72 -32.33 -15.82
C ASN A 349 7.98 -30.89 -16.28
N ASN A 350 6.96 -30.04 -16.27
CA ASN A 350 7.05 -28.62 -16.61
C ASN A 350 6.02 -27.84 -15.75
N PRO A 351 6.24 -27.74 -14.42
CA PRO A 351 5.31 -27.08 -13.52
C PRO A 351 5.21 -25.58 -13.83
N LEU A 352 4.17 -24.92 -13.31
CA LEU A 352 4.08 -23.47 -13.38
C LEU A 352 5.04 -22.85 -12.36
N LYS A 353 5.96 -22.00 -12.81
CA LYS A 353 6.94 -21.34 -11.94
C LYS A 353 6.39 -20.03 -11.38
N VAL A 354 6.19 -19.96 -10.07
CA VAL A 354 5.66 -18.80 -9.35
C VAL A 354 6.76 -18.19 -8.50
N CYS A 355 7.12 -16.94 -8.77
CA CYS A 355 8.03 -16.16 -7.92
C CYS A 355 7.22 -15.16 -7.11
N ILE A 356 7.32 -15.26 -5.78
CA ILE A 356 6.73 -14.32 -4.83
C ILE A 356 7.85 -13.47 -4.28
N VAL A 357 7.76 -12.15 -4.42
CA VAL A 357 8.72 -11.21 -3.84
C VAL A 357 8.04 -10.43 -2.73
N GLU A 358 8.34 -10.79 -1.49
CA GLU A 358 7.83 -10.17 -0.27
C GLU A 358 8.85 -9.18 0.28
N VAL A 359 8.48 -7.90 0.39
CA VAL A 359 9.39 -6.82 0.80
C VAL A 359 8.79 -5.97 1.90
N GLY A 360 9.52 -5.84 3.02
CA GLY A 360 9.17 -4.91 4.09
C GLY A 360 7.89 -5.27 4.87
N CYS A 361 7.42 -6.52 4.77
CA CYS A 361 6.30 -7.03 5.55
C CYS A 361 6.78 -7.39 6.97
N GLY A 362 6.25 -6.71 7.99
CA GLY A 362 6.58 -6.97 9.40
C GLY A 362 5.64 -7.98 10.08
N LEU A 363 5.85 -8.22 11.37
CA LEU A 363 5.00 -9.09 12.19
C LEU A 363 3.93 -8.35 13.01
N ASN A 364 4.04 -7.02 13.15
CA ASN A 364 3.03 -6.20 13.85
C ASN A 364 1.67 -6.27 13.15
N VAL A 365 1.69 -6.30 11.82
CA VAL A 365 0.51 -6.51 10.99
C VAL A 365 0.85 -7.59 9.94
N PRO A 366 0.66 -8.88 10.27
CA PRO A 366 1.21 -9.99 9.51
C PRO A 366 0.35 -10.42 8.29
N THR A 367 -0.66 -9.63 7.89
CA THR A 367 -1.58 -10.01 6.79
C THR A 367 -0.84 -10.37 5.50
N CYS A 368 0.18 -9.60 5.12
CA CYS A 368 1.01 -9.90 3.96
C CYS A 368 1.84 -11.18 4.12
N ARG A 369 2.35 -11.46 5.33
CA ARG A 369 3.07 -12.71 5.64
C ARG A 369 2.15 -13.92 5.47
N PHE A 370 0.93 -13.84 5.98
CA PHE A 370 -0.04 -14.90 5.79
C PHE A 370 -0.43 -15.09 4.32
N ALA A 371 -0.55 -14.00 3.56
CA ALA A 371 -0.90 -14.08 2.14
C ALA A 371 0.20 -14.75 1.31
N SER A 372 1.47 -14.41 1.54
CA SER A 372 2.62 -15.01 0.84
C SER A 372 2.81 -16.48 1.21
N GLU A 373 2.80 -16.81 2.50
CA GLU A 373 3.00 -18.19 2.99
C GLU A 373 1.86 -19.12 2.55
N ARG A 374 0.61 -18.65 2.63
CA ARG A 374 -0.53 -19.40 2.09
C ARG A 374 -0.41 -19.64 0.58
N MET A 375 0.07 -18.65 -0.18
CA MET A 375 0.28 -18.82 -1.61
C MET A 375 1.38 -19.84 -1.91
N VAL A 376 2.46 -19.88 -1.12
CA VAL A 376 3.50 -20.94 -1.22
C VAL A 376 2.88 -22.31 -1.02
N GLU A 377 2.15 -22.52 0.08
CA GLU A 377 1.46 -23.79 0.36
C GLU A 377 0.50 -24.20 -0.75
N ASP A 378 -0.32 -23.26 -1.22
CA ASP A 378 -1.35 -23.51 -2.22
C ASP A 378 -0.73 -23.88 -3.58
N VAL A 379 0.32 -23.17 -4.00
CA VAL A 379 1.02 -23.47 -5.25
C VAL A 379 1.71 -24.83 -5.19
N ALA A 380 2.46 -25.10 -4.11
CA ALA A 380 3.14 -26.38 -3.92
C ALA A 380 2.16 -27.55 -3.91
N ARG A 381 1.04 -27.41 -3.17
CA ARG A 381 -0.02 -28.43 -3.11
C ARG A 381 -0.68 -28.69 -4.46
N LYS A 382 -0.78 -27.67 -5.31
CA LYS A 382 -1.33 -27.77 -6.68
C LYS A 382 -0.28 -28.20 -7.72
N GLY A 383 0.94 -28.54 -7.31
CA GLY A 383 1.99 -29.06 -8.20
C GLY A 383 2.72 -27.98 -8.99
N GLY A 384 2.61 -26.70 -8.60
CA GLY A 384 3.46 -25.64 -9.11
C GLY A 384 4.83 -25.62 -8.44
N ASP A 385 5.78 -24.96 -9.09
CA ASP A 385 7.12 -24.68 -8.55
C ASP A 385 7.10 -23.25 -8.00
N VAL A 386 7.42 -23.07 -6.72
CA VAL A 386 7.27 -21.78 -6.03
C VAL A 386 8.52 -21.39 -5.28
N VAL A 387 8.88 -20.11 -5.41
CA VAL A 387 9.97 -19.49 -4.66
C VAL A 387 9.44 -18.25 -3.97
N LEU A 388 9.70 -18.12 -2.67
CA LEU A 388 9.43 -16.92 -1.88
C LEU A 388 10.73 -16.18 -1.61
N VAL A 389 10.95 -15.07 -2.31
CA VAL A 389 12.02 -14.11 -1.99
C VAL A 389 11.52 -13.21 -0.88
N ARG A 390 12.13 -13.30 0.30
CA ARG A 390 11.71 -12.56 1.50
C ARG A 390 12.78 -11.55 1.90
N VAL A 391 12.46 -10.27 1.77
CA VAL A 391 13.36 -9.15 2.09
C VAL A 391 12.87 -8.46 3.36
N ASN A 392 13.59 -8.66 4.46
CA ASN A 392 13.30 -8.00 5.72
C ASN A 392 14.57 -7.94 6.61
N PRO A 393 14.90 -6.79 7.22
CA PRO A 393 16.10 -6.68 8.06
C PRO A 393 15.98 -7.39 9.41
N ASP A 394 14.77 -7.58 9.92
CA ASP A 394 14.52 -8.12 11.26
C ASP A 394 13.99 -9.57 11.21
N PHE A 395 13.13 -9.86 10.23
CA PHE A 395 12.38 -11.12 10.11
C PHE A 395 12.51 -11.78 8.73
N PRO A 396 13.73 -12.12 8.26
CA PRO A 396 13.96 -12.69 6.93
C PRO A 396 13.55 -14.17 6.78
N LEU A 397 13.33 -14.90 7.87
CA LEU A 397 13.06 -16.35 7.86
C LEU A 397 11.55 -16.66 7.78
N ALA A 398 11.19 -17.94 7.73
CA ALA A 398 9.82 -18.46 7.86
C ALA A 398 9.76 -19.50 8.99
N SER A 399 8.65 -19.50 9.74
CA SER A 399 8.47 -20.40 10.89
C SER A 399 7.98 -21.81 10.54
N ASP A 400 7.32 -21.98 9.38
CA ASP A 400 6.86 -23.29 8.90
C ASP A 400 7.95 -23.95 8.04
N SER A 401 8.31 -25.20 8.36
CA SER A 401 9.36 -25.92 7.65
C SER A 401 9.06 -26.16 6.17
N ASP A 402 7.79 -26.42 5.82
CA ASP A 402 7.40 -26.69 4.43
C ASP A 402 7.51 -25.43 3.58
N VAL A 403 7.23 -24.26 4.18
CA VAL A 403 7.42 -22.97 3.53
C VAL A 403 8.91 -22.63 3.46
N ASN A 404 9.67 -22.88 4.53
CA ASN A 404 11.06 -22.48 4.66
C ASN A 404 11.96 -23.03 3.54
N ASP A 405 11.68 -24.24 3.05
CA ASP A 405 12.41 -24.85 1.92
C ASP A 405 12.23 -24.08 0.58
N CYS A 406 11.15 -23.30 0.45
CA CYS A 406 10.87 -22.44 -0.70
C CYS A 406 11.41 -21.00 -0.53
N VAL A 407 11.96 -20.64 0.64
CA VAL A 407 12.36 -19.27 0.95
C VAL A 407 13.79 -18.95 0.51
N ILE A 408 13.95 -17.79 -0.12
CA ILE A 408 15.23 -17.10 -0.28
C ILE A 408 15.24 -15.94 0.71
N PRO A 409 15.88 -16.10 1.89
CA PRO A 409 15.91 -15.06 2.92
C PRO A 409 16.93 -13.99 2.56
N ILE A 410 16.53 -12.72 2.62
CA ILE A 410 17.40 -11.56 2.39
C ILE A 410 17.26 -10.61 3.59
N MET A 411 18.28 -10.62 4.46
CA MET A 411 18.36 -9.75 5.63
C MET A 411 18.86 -8.35 5.25
N ALA A 412 17.97 -7.52 4.69
CA ALA A 412 18.29 -6.16 4.25
C ALA A 412 17.04 -5.27 4.19
N ARG A 413 17.25 -3.96 4.03
CA ARG A 413 16.18 -3.00 3.69
C ARG A 413 15.72 -3.20 2.25
N GLY A 414 14.48 -2.78 1.98
CA GLY A 414 13.78 -3.03 0.72
C GLY A 414 14.55 -2.50 -0.48
N LEU A 415 14.91 -1.21 -0.49
CA LEU A 415 15.56 -0.59 -1.63
C LEU A 415 16.93 -1.22 -1.95
N ASP A 416 17.75 -1.47 -0.93
CA ASP A 416 19.09 -2.03 -1.10
C ASP A 416 19.06 -3.44 -1.71
N ALA A 417 18.15 -4.29 -1.23
CA ALA A 417 17.94 -5.63 -1.77
C ALA A 417 17.45 -5.58 -3.21
N ILE A 418 16.42 -4.77 -3.51
CA ILE A 418 15.84 -4.68 -4.85
C ILE A 418 16.89 -4.19 -5.87
N LYS A 419 17.72 -3.20 -5.52
CA LYS A 419 18.83 -2.76 -6.38
C LYS A 419 19.85 -3.87 -6.62
N ARG A 420 20.16 -4.66 -5.59
CA ARG A 420 21.14 -5.74 -5.72
C ARG A 420 20.61 -6.90 -6.57
N ILE A 421 19.33 -7.25 -6.42
CA ILE A 421 18.63 -8.22 -7.26
C ILE A 421 18.61 -7.72 -8.71
N ASP A 422 18.24 -6.46 -8.95
CA ASP A 422 18.18 -5.87 -10.31
C ASP A 422 19.53 -5.94 -11.03
N LYS A 423 20.62 -5.66 -10.29
CA LYS A 423 21.96 -5.77 -10.84
C LYS A 423 22.30 -7.18 -11.34
N HIS A 424 21.88 -8.22 -10.61
CA HIS A 424 22.08 -9.60 -11.06
C HIS A 424 21.13 -9.96 -12.19
N TYR A 425 19.86 -9.58 -12.07
CA TYR A 425 18.82 -9.84 -13.06
C TYR A 425 19.22 -9.32 -14.45
N ARG A 426 19.72 -8.07 -14.52
CA ARG A 426 20.20 -7.45 -15.76
C ARG A 426 21.53 -8.00 -16.28
N GLY A 427 22.24 -8.78 -15.47
CA GLY A 427 23.48 -9.45 -15.86
C GLY A 427 23.28 -10.87 -16.39
N MET A 428 22.04 -11.39 -16.31
CA MET A 428 21.62 -12.65 -16.94
C MET A 428 21.14 -12.37 -18.36
#